data_AF-A0A090WUV8-F1
#
_entry.id   AF-A0A090WUV8-F1
#
_cell.length_a   1.000
_cell.length_b   1.000
_cell.length_c   1.000
_cell.angle_alpha   90.00
_cell.angle_beta   90.00
_cell.angle_gamma   90.00
#
_symmetry.space_group_name_H-M   'P 1'
#
loop_
_entity.id
_entity.type
_entity.pdbx_description
1 polymer ?
#
loop_
_entity_poly.entity_id
_entity_poly.type
_entity_poly.pdbx_seq_one_letter_code
_entity_poly.pdbx_strand_id
1 'polypeptide(L)'
;MSSFGIYEYRPSSDDEITSMLVSQMLWYFIEGVNYRIKDDDFSDEYTYQKFITLVESEELVFYKSNKTGRWWIEIPFLSEVNNKLKRHTLLPCMHQDYKDACNNKVPERWYKAIRKNSV
;
A
#
# COMPACT_ATOMS: atom_id res chain seq x y z
N MET A 1 -11.62 6.28 -9.79
CA MET A 1 -12.17 5.04 -10.40
C MET A 1 -13.56 5.37 -10.90
N SER A 2 -13.82 5.18 -12.20
CA SER A 2 -15.08 5.56 -12.85
C SER A 2 -16.00 4.37 -13.17
N SER A 3 -15.47 3.15 -13.23
CA SER A 3 -16.27 1.93 -13.46
C SER A 3 -15.57 0.66 -12.96
N PHE A 4 -16.36 -0.40 -12.73
CA PHE A 4 -15.94 -1.77 -12.43
C PHE A 4 -16.93 -2.74 -13.09
N GLY A 5 -16.43 -3.85 -13.62
CA GLY A 5 -17.26 -4.84 -14.32
C GLY A 5 -16.66 -6.24 -14.23
N ILE A 6 -17.54 -7.24 -14.18
CA ILE A 6 -17.21 -8.67 -14.20
C ILE A 6 -17.75 -9.23 -15.52
N TYR A 7 -16.91 -9.93 -16.28
CA TYR A 7 -17.23 -10.44 -17.61
C TYR A 7 -17.06 -11.96 -17.66
N GLU A 8 -17.59 -12.59 -18.71
CA GLU A 8 -17.50 -14.05 -18.95
C GLU A 8 -18.17 -14.93 -17.87
N TYR A 9 -19.12 -14.40 -17.11
CA TYR A 9 -19.96 -15.21 -16.22
C TYR A 9 -20.94 -16.06 -17.04
N ARG A 10 -20.86 -17.39 -16.89
CA ARG A 10 -21.70 -18.37 -17.61
C ARG A 10 -22.62 -19.10 -16.63
N PRO A 11 -23.88 -18.67 -16.48
CA PRO A 11 -24.80 -19.31 -15.56
C PRO A 11 -25.08 -20.76 -15.98
N SER A 12 -25.01 -21.68 -15.01
CA SER A 12 -25.41 -23.08 -15.16
C SER A 12 -26.29 -23.50 -13.99
N SER A 13 -26.99 -24.63 -14.09
CA SER A 13 -27.89 -25.13 -13.03
C SER A 13 -27.18 -25.50 -11.72
N ASP A 14 -25.86 -25.74 -11.75
CA ASP A 14 -25.02 -26.02 -10.58
C ASP A 14 -24.13 -24.81 -10.20
N ASP A 15 -24.45 -23.60 -10.67
CA ASP A 15 -23.59 -22.42 -10.59
C ASP A 15 -23.78 -21.56 -9.31
N GLU A 16 -24.42 -22.11 -8.28
CA GLU A 16 -24.71 -21.38 -7.04
C GLU A 16 -23.43 -20.80 -6.42
N ILE A 17 -22.32 -21.55 -6.43
CA ILE A 17 -21.04 -21.13 -5.84
C ILE A 17 -20.44 -19.93 -6.61
N THR A 18 -20.42 -19.98 -7.94
CA THR A 18 -19.85 -18.88 -8.75
C THR A 18 -20.70 -17.62 -8.61
N SER A 19 -22.02 -17.75 -8.62
CA SER A 19 -22.95 -16.64 -8.40
C SER A 19 -22.75 -15.98 -7.02
N MET A 20 -22.49 -16.80 -5.99
CA MET A 20 -22.21 -16.35 -4.64
C MET A 20 -20.87 -15.61 -4.57
N LEU A 21 -19.84 -16.13 -5.22
CA LEU A 21 -18.52 -15.48 -5.30
C LEU A 21 -18.59 -14.13 -6.03
N VAL A 22 -19.27 -14.06 -7.16
CA VAL A 22 -19.50 -12.80 -7.89
C VAL A 22 -20.21 -11.78 -7.00
N SER A 23 -21.22 -12.23 -6.25
CA SER A 23 -21.94 -11.38 -5.29
C SER A 23 -21.01 -10.87 -4.18
N GLN A 24 -20.13 -11.72 -3.63
CA GLN A 24 -19.12 -11.31 -2.65
C GLN A 24 -18.12 -10.30 -3.24
N MET A 25 -17.64 -10.51 -4.46
CA MET A 25 -16.74 -9.58 -5.14
C MET A 25 -17.37 -8.20 -5.31
N LEU A 26 -18.65 -8.14 -5.72
CA LEU A 26 -19.41 -6.90 -5.82
C LEU A 26 -19.59 -6.23 -4.46
N TRP A 27 -19.93 -7.00 -3.42
CA TRP A 27 -20.09 -6.47 -2.07
C TRP A 27 -18.79 -5.85 -1.54
N TYR A 28 -17.66 -6.55 -1.65
CA TYR A 28 -16.35 -6.02 -1.25
C TYR A 28 -15.92 -4.82 -2.10
N PHE A 29 -16.28 -4.78 -3.38
CA PHE A 29 -16.02 -3.62 -4.23
C PHE A 29 -16.78 -2.39 -3.73
N ILE A 30 -18.09 -2.52 -3.45
CA ILE A 30 -18.92 -1.44 -2.93
C ILE A 30 -18.40 -0.99 -1.56
N GLU A 31 -18.07 -1.91 -0.67
CA GLU A 31 -17.48 -1.60 0.64
C GLU A 31 -16.16 -0.83 0.49
N GLY A 32 -15.26 -1.29 -0.37
CA GLY A 32 -13.97 -0.64 -0.61
C GLY A 32 -14.09 0.75 -1.24
N VAL A 33 -15.16 1.02 -2.01
CA VAL A 33 -15.46 2.36 -2.53
C VAL A 33 -16.04 3.26 -1.43
N ASN A 34 -16.97 2.77 -0.62
CA ASN A 34 -17.61 3.53 0.46
C ASN A 34 -16.62 3.88 1.58
N TYR A 35 -15.80 2.92 2.00
CA TYR A 35 -14.79 3.11 3.05
C TYR A 35 -13.45 3.60 2.51
N ARG A 36 -13.44 4.21 1.31
CA ARG A 36 -12.23 4.79 0.74
C ARG A 36 -11.81 6.03 1.52
N ILE A 37 -10.90 5.84 2.46
CA ILE A 37 -10.23 6.94 3.14
C ILE A 37 -9.09 7.41 2.23
N LYS A 38 -9.13 8.70 1.87
CA LYS A 38 -8.01 9.40 1.22
C LYS A 38 -6.93 9.62 2.27
N ASP A 39 -6.02 8.67 2.36
CA ASP A 39 -4.90 8.62 3.31
C ASP A 39 -3.56 8.81 2.57
N ASP A 40 -3.63 9.55 1.47
CA ASP A 40 -2.60 9.72 0.44
C ASP A 40 -2.00 11.13 0.42
N ASP A 41 -2.45 12.02 1.30
CA ASP A 41 -1.89 13.37 1.47
C ASP A 41 -1.08 13.44 2.77
N PHE A 42 0.16 12.95 2.71
CA PHE A 42 1.15 13.03 3.81
C PHE A 42 1.77 14.43 3.91
N SER A 43 1.01 15.47 3.60
CA SER A 43 1.44 16.86 3.62
C SER A 43 1.19 17.53 4.98
N ASP A 44 0.24 17.02 5.77
CA ASP A 44 -0.12 17.57 7.07
C ASP A 44 0.42 16.74 8.26
N GLU A 45 1.42 17.27 8.96
CA GLU A 45 2.05 16.63 10.14
C GLU A 45 1.06 16.29 11.25
N TYR A 46 -0.12 16.92 11.31
CA TYR A 46 -1.16 16.55 12.28
C TYR A 46 -1.85 15.22 11.94
N THR A 47 -1.82 14.82 10.67
CA THR A 47 -2.51 13.62 10.19
C THR A 47 -1.66 12.35 10.21
N TYR A 48 -0.34 12.47 10.34
CA TYR A 48 0.58 11.33 10.39
C TYR A 48 1.67 11.48 11.45
N GLN A 49 2.19 10.34 11.92
CA GLN A 49 3.39 10.27 12.75
C GLN A 49 4.53 9.68 11.94
N LYS A 50 5.68 10.36 11.95
CA LYS A 50 6.91 9.92 11.27
C LYS A 50 7.84 9.22 12.25
N PHE A 51 8.33 8.04 11.88
CA PHE A 51 9.29 7.26 12.64
C PHE A 51 10.52 6.99 11.76
N ILE A 52 11.71 7.29 12.27
CA ILE A 52 12.96 7.08 11.54
C ILE A 52 13.77 6.04 12.30
N THR A 53 14.30 5.04 11.59
CA THR A 53 15.17 4.01 12.16
C THR A 53 16.37 3.78 11.25
N LEU A 54 17.52 3.51 11.83
CA LEU A 54 18.77 3.26 11.12
C LEU A 54 18.99 1.74 11.05
N VAL A 55 19.14 1.19 9.85
CA VAL A 55 19.42 -0.23 9.62
C VAL A 55 20.65 -0.37 8.75
N GLU A 56 21.67 -1.08 9.23
CA GLU A 56 22.90 -1.37 8.48
C GLU A 56 23.57 -0.13 7.83
N SER A 57 23.33 1.07 8.37
CA SER A 57 23.78 2.40 7.87
C SER A 57 22.85 3.11 6.87
N GLU A 58 21.68 2.56 6.57
CA GLU A 58 20.62 3.22 5.80
C GLU A 58 19.49 3.73 6.71
N GLU A 59 18.99 4.93 6.44
CA GLU A 59 17.82 5.50 7.15
C GLU A 59 16.52 5.01 6.51
N LEU A 60 15.71 4.32 7.29
CA LEU A 60 14.35 3.92 6.91
C LEU A 60 13.34 4.85 7.57
N VAL A 61 12.46 5.41 6.75
CA VAL A 61 11.41 6.33 7.17
C VAL A 61 10.06 5.63 7.11
N PHE A 62 9.35 5.59 8.22
CA PHE A 62 8.01 5.05 8.35
C PHE A 62 7.00 6.15 8.67
N TYR A 63 5.79 6.03 8.14
CA TYR A 63 4.66 6.90 8.41
C TYR A 63 3.49 6.09 8.96
N LYS A 64 2.86 6.59 10.02
CA LYS A 64 1.62 6.04 10.56
C LYS A 64 0.51 7.08 10.41
N SER A 65 -0.59 6.73 9.77
CA SER A 65 -1.77 7.59 9.74
C SER A 65 -2.42 7.65 11.12
N ASN A 66 -2.62 8.86 11.65
CA ASN A 66 -3.35 9.06 12.91
C ASN A 66 -4.85 8.79 12.74
N LYS A 67 -5.37 8.86 11.51
CA LYS A 67 -6.79 8.64 11.20
C LYS A 67 -7.13 7.17 11.08
N THR A 68 -6.31 6.41 10.36
CA THR A 68 -6.62 5.01 10.01
C THR A 68 -5.77 4.00 10.77
N GLY A 69 -4.68 4.44 11.39
CA GLY A 69 -3.68 3.56 12.00
C GLY A 69 -2.83 2.78 10.99
N ARG A 70 -2.98 3.02 9.68
CA ARG A 70 -2.20 2.35 8.63
C ARG A 70 -0.75 2.79 8.66
N TRP A 71 0.13 1.86 8.34
CA TRP A 71 1.57 2.07 8.30
C TRP A 71 2.08 2.04 6.86
N TRP A 72 3.04 2.91 6.61
CA TRP A 72 3.70 3.06 5.33
C TRP A 72 5.20 3.19 5.57
N ILE A 73 5.99 2.71 4.62
CA ILE A 73 7.43 2.90 4.59
C ILE A 73 7.80 3.66 3.32
N GLU A 74 8.68 4.64 3.47
CA GLU A 74 9.21 5.41 2.37
C GLU A 74 10.19 4.56 1.56
N ILE A 75 10.05 4.61 0.25
CA ILE A 75 11.03 4.05 -0.67
C ILE A 75 11.87 5.21 -1.22
N PRO A 76 13.18 5.24 -0.96
CA PRO A 76 14.04 6.26 -1.52
C PRO A 76 14.01 6.17 -3.05
N PHE A 77 13.93 7.33 -3.70
CA PHE A 77 13.95 7.42 -5.15
C PHE A 77 15.41 7.41 -5.63
N LEU A 78 15.76 6.46 -6.50
CA LEU A 78 17.16 6.25 -6.92
C LEU A 78 17.43 6.65 -8.38
N SER A 79 16.50 7.30 -9.09
CA SER A 79 16.68 7.59 -10.52
C SER A 79 16.75 9.09 -10.86
N GLU A 80 17.96 9.57 -11.15
CA GLU A 80 18.23 10.86 -11.81
C GLU A 80 17.70 10.92 -13.28
N VAL A 81 16.88 9.96 -13.71
CA VAL A 81 16.57 9.71 -15.14
C VAL A 81 15.20 10.27 -15.57
N ASN A 82 14.27 10.56 -14.66
CA ASN A 82 12.94 11.05 -15.04
C ASN A 82 12.47 12.25 -14.22
N ASN A 83 12.68 13.45 -14.77
CA ASN A 83 12.26 14.76 -14.24
C ASN A 83 10.73 14.97 -14.06
N LYS A 84 9.90 13.92 -14.20
CA LYS A 84 8.43 14.01 -14.15
C LYS A 84 7.77 13.39 -12.90
N LEU A 85 8.49 12.63 -12.06
CA LEU A 85 7.92 12.03 -10.85
C LEU A 85 8.82 12.27 -9.62
N LYS A 86 8.74 13.50 -9.08
CA LYS A 86 9.36 13.88 -7.80
C LYS A 86 8.50 13.48 -6.59
N ARG A 87 8.00 12.24 -6.52
CA ARG A 87 7.18 11.81 -5.38
C ARG A 87 7.78 10.58 -4.73
N HIS A 88 8.16 10.75 -3.47
CA HIS A 88 8.49 9.68 -2.54
C HIS A 88 7.40 8.61 -2.61
N THR A 89 7.77 7.39 -3.01
CA THR A 89 6.81 6.29 -3.13
C THR A 89 6.64 5.66 -1.76
N LEU A 90 5.40 5.50 -1.32
CA LEU A 90 5.07 4.90 -0.05
C LEU A 90 4.61 3.46 -0.26
N LEU A 91 5.20 2.53 0.47
CA LEU A 91 4.83 1.13 0.46
C LEU A 91 4.00 0.84 1.72
N PRO A 92 2.80 0.28 1.61
CA PRO A 92 2.03 -0.10 2.80
C PRO A 92 2.73 -1.23 3.54
N CYS A 93 2.87 -1.06 4.85
CA CYS A 93 3.54 -1.99 5.75
C CYS A 93 2.74 -2.15 7.06
N MET A 94 3.28 -2.90 8.01
CA MET A 94 2.72 -3.09 9.35
C MET A 94 3.60 -2.43 10.40
N HIS A 95 3.04 -2.19 11.58
CA HIS A 95 3.82 -1.75 12.74
C HIS A 95 4.95 -2.75 13.09
N GLN A 96 4.72 -4.04 12.84
CA GLN A 96 5.72 -5.08 13.06
C GLN A 96 6.95 -4.87 12.16
N ASP A 97 6.77 -4.42 10.92
CA ASP A 97 7.90 -4.14 10.02
C ASP A 97 8.80 -3.02 10.57
N TYR A 98 8.23 -2.02 11.24
CA TYR A 98 9.01 -1.00 11.95
C TYR A 98 9.80 -1.60 13.12
N LYS A 99 9.16 -2.44 13.95
CA LYS A 99 9.84 -3.12 15.07
C LYS A 99 10.96 -4.04 14.58
N ASP A 100 10.73 -4.74 13.48
CA ASP A 100 11.71 -5.62 12.86
C ASP A 100 12.87 -4.80 12.29
N ALA A 101 12.59 -3.67 11.64
CA ALA A 101 13.60 -2.73 11.18
C ALA A 101 14.46 -2.21 12.34
N CYS A 102 13.88 -1.85 13.49
CA CYS A 102 14.65 -1.49 14.69
C CYS A 102 15.57 -2.62 15.20
N ASN A 103 15.29 -3.88 14.83
CA ASN A 103 16.12 -5.04 15.13
C ASN A 103 17.03 -5.44 13.95
N ASN A 104 17.31 -4.52 13.02
CA ASN A 104 18.09 -4.73 11.79
C ASN A 104 17.50 -5.81 10.86
N LYS A 105 16.18 -5.95 10.81
CA LYS A 105 15.49 -6.88 9.90
C LYS A 105 14.55 -6.12 8.98
N VAL A 106 14.95 -5.97 7.71
CA VAL A 106 14.12 -5.30 6.70
C VAL A 106 13.38 -6.34 5.87
N PRO A 107 12.06 -6.20 5.65
CA PRO A 107 11.29 -7.15 4.86
C PRO A 107 11.72 -7.15 3.39
N GLU A 108 11.83 -8.33 2.78
CA GLU A 108 12.18 -8.51 1.35
C GLU A 108 11.33 -7.67 0.40
N ARG A 109 10.07 -7.42 0.77
CA ARG A 109 9.12 -6.63 -0.03
C ARG A 109 9.65 -5.21 -0.27
N TRP A 110 10.33 -4.62 0.71
CA TRP A 110 10.92 -3.29 0.58
C TRP A 110 12.11 -3.31 -0.39
N TYR A 111 13.03 -4.28 -0.26
CA TYR A 111 14.13 -4.46 -1.22
C TYR A 111 13.63 -4.69 -2.66
N LYS A 112 12.57 -5.50 -2.84
CA LYS A 112 11.93 -5.71 -4.15
C LYS A 112 11.34 -4.41 -4.70
N ALA A 113 10.82 -3.53 -3.84
CA ALA A 113 10.26 -2.26 -4.26
C ALA A 113 11.34 -1.23 -4.62
N ILE A 114 12.46 -1.19 -3.88
CA ILE A 114 13.65 -0.39 -4.26
C ILE A 114 14.14 -0.81 -5.63
N ARG A 115 14.37 -2.11 -5.84
CA ARG A 115 14.92 -2.62 -7.10
C ARG A 115 14.06 -2.27 -8.31
N LYS A 116 12.75 -2.12 -8.13
CA LYS A 116 11.82 -1.67 -9.18
C LYS A 116 11.88 -0.16 -9.42
N ASN A 117 12.20 0.64 -8.40
CA ASN A 117 12.30 2.10 -8.48
C ASN A 117 13.69 2.60 -8.89
N SER A 118 14.71 1.72 -8.85
CA SER A 118 16.09 2.00 -9.26
C SER A 118 16.41 1.62 -10.71
N VAL A 119 15.47 1.04 -11.46
CA VAL A 119 15.61 0.67 -12.89
C VAL A 119 14.86 1.67 -13.77
#